data_AF-A0A099BAH5-F1
#
_entry.id   AF-A0A099BAH5-F1
#
_cell.length_a   1.000
_cell.length_b   1.000
_cell.length_c   1.000
_cell.angle_alpha   90.00
_cell.angle_beta   90.00
_cell.angle_gamma   90.00
#
_symmetry.space_group_name_H-M   'P 1'
#
loop_
_entity.id
_entity.type
_entity.pdbx_description
1 polymer ?
#
loop_
_entity_poly.entity_id
_entity_poly.type
_entity_poly.pdbx_seq_one_letter_code
_entity_poly.pdbx_strand_id
1 'polypeptide(L)'
;MKIIQWVIICVCAWILTACIDIKIAQDVDKVSYFNLQNTIQTKATCKTYKKLALLDIHAIAPYDNTNIYLLDSKNLQISTLETKKWISSPKNMLKNTLILKAQEQCFEVSIPPFGTQKLDKTLKISLLVLQIVQTNGTYKAQIQIFYEIFSLKNHQSKSGTLESSISLESLTDSSLALGFVKASDEVFTQLLKKL
;
A
#
# COMPACT_ATOMS: atom_id res chain seq x y z
N MET A 1 51.02 35.07 45.00
CA MET A 1 50.51 35.10 43.60
C MET A 1 50.45 33.73 42.92
N LYS A 2 51.45 32.83 43.10
CA LYS A 2 51.47 31.51 42.42
C LYS A 2 50.38 30.51 42.84
N ILE A 3 49.92 30.55 44.09
CA ILE A 3 48.91 29.60 44.61
C ILE A 3 47.53 29.83 43.99
N ILE A 4 47.15 31.08 43.76
CA ILE A 4 45.85 31.45 43.15
C ILE A 4 45.77 30.96 41.70
N GLN A 5 46.89 31.00 40.96
CA GLN A 5 46.95 30.49 39.59
C GLN A 5 46.71 28.97 39.51
N TRP A 6 47.24 28.20 40.46
CA TRP A 6 47.04 26.75 40.51
C TRP A 6 45.61 26.37 40.87
N VAL A 7 44.96 27.13 41.77
CA VAL A 7 43.56 26.93 42.12
C VAL A 7 42.63 27.19 40.93
N ILE A 8 42.89 28.25 40.16
CA ILE A 8 42.08 28.58 38.97
C ILE A 8 42.21 27.48 37.90
N ILE A 9 43.43 26.95 37.69
CA ILE A 9 43.67 25.87 36.72
C ILE A 9 42.96 24.58 37.13
N CYS A 10 42.98 24.22 38.42
CA CYS A 10 42.26 23.04 38.91
C CYS A 10 40.74 23.19 38.81
N VAL A 11 40.18 24.38 39.08
CA VAL A 11 38.74 24.65 38.95
C VAL A 11 38.30 24.61 37.48
N CYS A 12 39.07 25.17 36.56
CA CYS A 12 38.77 25.10 35.12
C CYS A 12 38.82 23.66 34.58
N ALA A 13 39.72 22.82 35.09
CA ALA A 13 39.80 21.40 34.71
C ALA A 13 38.56 20.60 35.14
N TRP A 14 37.96 20.93 36.29
CA TRP A 14 36.74 20.26 36.77
C TRP A 14 35.49 20.64 35.98
N ILE A 15 35.42 21.86 35.45
CA ILE A 15 34.29 22.31 34.61
C ILE A 15 34.28 21.61 33.25
N LEU A 16 35.45 21.25 32.72
CA LEU A 16 35.59 20.53 31.44
C LEU A 16 35.27 19.03 31.54
N THR A 17 35.25 18.45 32.75
CA THR A 17 34.82 17.06 32.98
C THR A 17 33.34 16.92 33.29
N ALA A 18 32.57 18.01 33.29
CA ALA A 18 31.13 17.95 33.33
C ALA A 18 30.64 17.36 32.00
N CYS A 19 30.54 16.03 31.93
CA CYS A 19 29.83 15.32 30.87
C CYS A 19 28.39 15.83 30.87
N ILE A 20 28.10 16.76 29.97
CA ILE A 20 26.73 17.14 29.67
C ILE A 20 26.13 15.92 28.99
N ASP A 21 25.43 15.11 29.77
CA ASP A 21 24.61 14.01 29.27
C ASP A 21 23.42 14.66 28.54
N ILE A 22 23.66 15.05 27.29
CA ILE A 22 22.63 15.54 26.40
C ILE A 22 21.74 14.33 26.12
N LYS A 23 20.74 14.13 26.99
CA LYS A 23 19.56 13.33 26.67
C LYS A 23 18.85 14.03 25.52
N ILE A 24 19.34 13.80 24.31
CA ILE A 24 18.60 14.07 23.10
C ILE A 24 17.41 13.11 23.18
N ALA A 25 16.29 13.60 23.72
CA ALA A 25 15.00 12.99 23.51
C ALA A 25 14.75 13.11 22.00
N GLN A 26 15.28 12.16 21.22
CA GLN A 26 14.86 11.97 19.85
C GLN A 26 13.40 11.54 19.93
N ASP A 27 12.51 12.51 19.79
CA ASP A 27 11.11 12.28 19.49
C ASP A 27 11.07 11.73 18.05
N VAL A 28 11.36 10.44 17.92
CA VAL A 28 11.29 9.76 16.64
C VAL A 28 9.81 9.67 16.31
N ASP A 29 9.35 10.55 15.43
CA ASP A 29 7.96 10.61 15.00
C ASP A 29 7.43 9.19 14.76
N LYS A 30 6.38 8.84 15.50
CA LYS A 30 5.83 7.48 15.48
C LYS A 30 5.23 7.18 14.11
N VAL A 31 5.92 6.39 13.29
CA VAL A 31 5.42 5.94 11.99
C VAL A 31 4.29 4.93 12.17
N SER A 32 3.15 5.20 11.54
CA SER A 32 2.00 4.30 11.49
C SER A 32 2.01 3.48 10.20
N TYR A 33 1.80 2.17 10.33
CA TYR A 33 1.76 1.23 9.21
C TYR A 33 0.33 0.79 8.89
N PHE A 34 -0.03 0.84 7.61
CA PHE A 34 -1.37 0.53 7.12
C PHE A 34 -1.35 -0.69 6.19
N ASN A 35 -2.48 -1.38 6.12
CA ASN A 35 -2.68 -2.55 5.26
C ASN A 35 -3.89 -2.33 4.33
N LEU A 36 -3.82 -2.88 3.11
CA LEU A 36 -4.90 -2.88 2.11
C LEU A 36 -5.82 -4.10 2.20
N GLN A 37 -5.60 -4.97 3.19
CA GLN A 37 -6.38 -6.18 3.41
C GLN A 37 -7.35 -5.99 4.59
N ASN A 38 -8.62 -6.37 4.39
CA ASN A 38 -9.57 -6.54 5.49
C ASN A 38 -9.40 -7.96 6.08
N THR A 39 -9.27 -8.06 7.41
CA THR A 39 -9.02 -9.32 8.12
C THR A 39 -10.25 -10.20 8.30
N ILE A 40 -11.46 -9.67 8.05
CA ILE A 40 -12.71 -10.43 8.22
C ILE A 40 -13.10 -11.05 6.88
N GLN A 41 -12.99 -12.38 6.78
CA GLN A 41 -13.41 -13.12 5.59
C GLN A 41 -14.38 -14.24 5.95
N THR A 42 -15.52 -14.23 5.27
CA THR A 42 -16.48 -15.33 5.29
C THR A 42 -16.08 -16.32 4.20
N LYS A 43 -15.81 -17.56 4.58
CA LYS A 43 -15.58 -18.63 3.59
C LYS A 43 -16.86 -18.83 2.77
N ALA A 44 -16.78 -18.55 1.48
CA ALA A 44 -17.84 -18.90 0.55
C ALA A 44 -17.87 -20.43 0.34
N THR A 45 -19.05 -21.03 0.43
CA THR A 45 -19.25 -22.45 0.08
C THR A 45 -19.54 -22.55 -1.41
N CYS A 46 -18.53 -22.91 -2.20
CA CYS A 46 -18.65 -23.03 -3.65
C CYS A 46 -18.85 -24.48 -4.08
N LYS A 47 -19.78 -24.72 -5.01
CA LYS A 47 -20.01 -26.05 -5.60
C LYS A 47 -18.93 -26.42 -6.62
N THR A 48 -18.48 -25.43 -7.39
CA THR A 48 -17.44 -25.58 -8.41
C THR A 48 -16.55 -24.34 -8.41
N TYR A 49 -15.27 -24.53 -8.71
CA TYR A 49 -14.29 -23.45 -8.79
C TYR A 49 -13.84 -23.25 -10.23
N LYS A 50 -13.79 -22.00 -10.69
CA LYS A 50 -13.12 -21.62 -11.95
C LYS A 50 -11.63 -21.45 -11.68
N LYS A 51 -10.76 -21.94 -12.57
CA LYS A 51 -9.31 -21.89 -12.37
C LYS A 51 -8.69 -20.66 -13.01
N LEU A 52 -8.15 -19.77 -12.18
CA LEU A 52 -7.57 -18.49 -12.59
C LEU A 52 -6.06 -18.49 -12.32
N ALA A 53 -5.26 -18.36 -13.36
CA ALA A 53 -3.85 -18.04 -13.21
C ALA A 53 -3.66 -16.54 -13.02
N LEU A 54 -3.13 -16.10 -11.89
CA LEU A 54 -2.66 -14.73 -11.70
C LEU A 54 -1.17 -14.69 -12.01
N LEU A 55 -0.78 -14.09 -13.15
CA LEU A 55 0.63 -13.97 -13.54
C LEU A 55 1.40 -13.13 -12.53
N ASP A 56 0.99 -11.87 -12.40
CA ASP A 56 1.54 -10.94 -11.43
C ASP A 56 0.62 -9.72 -11.27
N ILE A 57 0.86 -8.98 -10.18
CA ILE A 57 0.44 -7.59 -10.04
C ILE A 57 1.69 -6.74 -10.12
N HIS A 58 1.87 -6.05 -11.25
CA HIS A 58 2.93 -5.08 -11.40
C HIS A 58 2.47 -3.72 -10.86
N ALA A 59 3.31 -2.98 -10.16
CA ALA A 59 3.01 -1.59 -9.78
C ALA A 59 3.95 -0.66 -10.53
N ILE A 60 3.37 0.34 -11.21
CA ILE A 60 4.18 1.35 -11.90
C ILE A 60 4.76 2.33 -10.89
N ALA A 61 5.93 2.90 -11.18
CA ALA A 61 6.48 3.97 -10.36
C ALA A 61 5.52 5.18 -10.32
N PRO A 62 5.34 5.83 -9.16
CA PRO A 62 6.09 5.63 -7.92
C PRO A 62 5.42 4.64 -6.93
N TYR A 63 4.38 3.91 -7.34
CA TYR A 63 3.54 3.10 -6.44
C TYR A 63 4.13 1.75 -6.03
N ASP A 64 5.33 1.38 -6.50
CA ASP A 64 6.03 0.16 -6.09
C ASP A 64 6.96 0.39 -4.88
N ASN A 65 6.44 1.03 -3.83
CA ASN A 65 7.11 1.20 -2.55
C ASN A 65 6.09 1.33 -1.41
N THR A 66 6.55 1.57 -0.19
CA THR A 66 5.68 1.66 1.01
C THR A 66 5.12 3.04 1.28
N ASN A 67 5.41 4.05 0.46
CA ASN A 67 4.96 5.42 0.72
C ASN A 67 3.48 5.57 0.36
N ILE A 68 2.80 6.46 1.08
CA ILE A 68 1.43 6.89 0.74
C ILE A 68 1.54 8.24 0.05
N TYR A 69 1.04 8.31 -1.17
CA TYR A 69 1.12 9.49 -2.03
C TYR A 69 -0.11 10.38 -1.87
N LEU A 70 0.11 11.69 -1.90
CA LEU A 70 -0.92 12.73 -1.90
C LEU A 70 -0.73 13.58 -3.15
N LEU A 71 -1.75 13.62 -4.01
CA LEU A 71 -1.83 14.49 -5.17
C LEU A 71 -2.67 15.72 -4.82
N ASP A 72 -2.06 16.90 -4.84
CA ASP A 72 -2.81 18.15 -4.82
C ASP A 72 -3.34 18.45 -6.23
N SER A 73 -4.67 18.42 -6.38
CA SER A 73 -5.33 18.61 -7.68
C SER A 73 -5.20 20.02 -8.23
N LYS A 74 -4.79 21.02 -7.42
CA LYS A 74 -4.67 22.41 -7.86
C LYS A 74 -3.35 22.68 -8.57
N ASN A 75 -2.26 22.15 -8.02
CA ASN A 75 -0.90 22.37 -8.54
C ASN A 75 -0.28 21.12 -9.18
N LEU A 76 -0.99 19.99 -9.16
CA LEU A 76 -0.54 18.68 -9.68
C LEU A 76 0.72 18.15 -9.00
N GLN A 77 1.00 18.61 -7.78
CA GLN A 77 2.14 18.16 -7.00
C GLN A 77 1.81 16.84 -6.30
N ILE A 78 2.74 15.89 -6.40
CA ILE A 78 2.71 14.64 -5.63
C ILE A 78 3.68 14.78 -4.45
N SER A 79 3.18 14.56 -3.25
CA SER A 79 3.96 14.47 -2.01
C SER A 79 3.74 13.12 -1.33
N THR A 80 4.55 12.82 -0.31
CA THR A 80 4.42 11.60 0.50
C THR A 80 4.03 11.95 1.93
N LEU A 81 3.19 11.13 2.56
CA LEU A 81 2.92 11.23 3.99
C LEU A 81 4.10 10.64 4.79
N GLU A 82 4.82 11.47 5.55
CA GLU A 82 6.07 11.04 6.20
C GLU A 82 5.85 10.03 7.35
N THR A 83 4.79 10.25 8.14
CA THR A 83 4.47 9.43 9.33
C THR A 83 3.49 8.29 9.04
N LYS A 84 3.10 8.08 7.77
CA LYS A 84 2.11 7.08 7.36
C LYS A 84 2.63 6.26 6.18
N LYS A 85 2.80 4.96 6.39
CA LYS A 85 3.33 4.05 5.38
C LYS A 85 2.47 2.80 5.22
N TRP A 86 2.54 2.19 4.05
CA TRP A 86 2.08 0.82 3.87
C TRP A 86 3.02 -0.15 4.59
N ILE A 87 2.47 -1.24 5.14
CA ILE A 87 3.25 -2.30 5.79
C ILE A 87 4.08 -3.11 4.79
N SER A 88 3.70 -3.11 3.51
CA SER A 88 4.38 -3.76 2.39
C SER A 88 4.14 -2.94 1.11
N SER A 89 4.85 -3.26 0.01
CA SER A 89 4.51 -2.69 -1.29
C SER A 89 3.05 -2.98 -1.65
N PRO A 90 2.33 -2.02 -2.25
CA PRO A 90 0.94 -2.19 -2.63
C PRO A 90 0.66 -3.38 -3.53
N LYS A 91 1.56 -3.71 -4.46
CA LYS A 91 1.40 -4.89 -5.33
C LYS A 91 1.25 -6.18 -4.53
N ASN A 92 1.99 -6.34 -3.43
CA ASN A 92 1.94 -7.55 -2.59
C ASN A 92 0.63 -7.59 -1.79
N MET A 93 0.23 -6.45 -1.19
CA MET A 93 -1.02 -6.39 -0.44
C MET A 93 -2.23 -6.61 -1.35
N LEU A 94 -2.24 -5.98 -2.52
CA LEU A 94 -3.29 -6.14 -3.54
C LEU A 94 -3.35 -7.57 -4.08
N LYS A 95 -2.21 -8.26 -4.23
CA LYS A 95 -2.15 -9.66 -4.65
C LYS A 95 -2.89 -10.54 -3.64
N ASN A 96 -2.61 -10.36 -2.35
CA ASN A 96 -3.32 -11.07 -1.28
C ASN A 96 -4.81 -10.73 -1.26
N THR A 97 -5.16 -9.45 -1.33
CA THR A 97 -6.57 -9.01 -1.37
C THR A 97 -7.32 -9.62 -2.55
N LEU A 98 -6.72 -9.65 -3.75
CA LEU A 98 -7.34 -10.26 -4.93
C LEU A 98 -7.54 -11.76 -4.77
N ILE A 99 -6.55 -12.50 -4.28
CA ILE A 99 -6.65 -13.96 -4.09
C ILE A 99 -7.85 -14.29 -3.20
N LEU A 100 -7.98 -13.57 -2.09
CA LEU A 100 -9.04 -13.84 -1.13
C LEU A 100 -10.42 -13.46 -1.69
N LYS A 101 -10.52 -12.32 -2.38
CA LYS A 101 -11.76 -11.93 -3.08
C LYS A 101 -12.16 -12.87 -4.21
N ALA A 102 -11.18 -13.41 -4.92
CA ALA A 102 -11.42 -14.38 -5.97
C ALA A 102 -11.98 -15.68 -5.37
N GLN A 103 -11.45 -16.13 -4.22
CA GLN A 103 -11.97 -17.28 -3.49
C GLN A 103 -13.42 -17.07 -3.00
N GLU A 104 -13.75 -15.86 -2.52
CA GLU A 104 -15.15 -15.48 -2.18
C GLU A 104 -16.10 -15.61 -3.38
N GLN A 105 -15.59 -15.42 -4.60
CA GLN A 105 -16.35 -15.55 -5.85
C GLN A 105 -16.13 -16.89 -6.58
N CYS A 106 -15.70 -17.93 -5.87
CA CYS A 106 -15.51 -19.28 -6.41
C CYS A 106 -14.47 -19.38 -7.53
N PHE A 107 -13.39 -18.60 -7.43
CA PHE A 107 -12.19 -18.80 -8.24
C PHE A 107 -11.10 -19.48 -7.40
N GLU A 108 -10.50 -20.51 -7.96
CA GLU A 108 -9.25 -21.09 -7.48
C GLU A 108 -8.10 -20.34 -8.18
N VAL A 109 -7.36 -19.54 -7.42
CA VAL A 109 -6.26 -18.73 -7.95
C VAL A 109 -4.94 -19.48 -7.83
N SER A 110 -4.26 -19.68 -8.96
CA SER A 110 -2.92 -20.23 -9.03
C SER A 110 -1.92 -19.11 -9.34
N ILE A 111 -0.72 -19.17 -8.75
CA ILE A 111 0.39 -18.22 -8.94
C ILE A 111 1.56 -18.98 -9.59
N PRO A 112 2.40 -18.37 -10.45
CA PRO A 112 3.53 -19.05 -11.05
C PRO A 112 4.48 -19.69 -10.01
N PRO A 113 5.14 -20.81 -10.36
CA PRO A 113 5.02 -21.55 -11.63
C PRO A 113 3.76 -22.42 -11.70
N PHE A 114 3.13 -22.51 -12.88
CA PHE A 114 1.83 -23.19 -13.06
C PHE A 114 1.91 -24.71 -13.28
N GLY A 115 3.06 -25.25 -13.71
CA GLY A 115 3.25 -26.68 -13.94
C GLY A 115 2.22 -27.28 -14.92
N THR A 116 1.64 -28.42 -14.55
CA THR A 116 0.64 -29.16 -15.34
C THR A 116 -0.81 -28.78 -15.04
N GLN A 117 -1.03 -27.67 -14.32
CA GLN A 117 -2.38 -27.25 -13.94
C GLN A 117 -3.20 -26.84 -15.16
N LYS A 118 -4.39 -27.43 -15.31
CA LYS A 118 -5.36 -27.01 -16.34
C LYS A 118 -6.07 -25.74 -15.87
N LEU A 119 -5.63 -24.60 -16.39
CA LEU A 119 -6.15 -23.27 -16.06
C LEU A 119 -7.24 -22.87 -17.08
N ASP A 120 -8.26 -22.12 -16.63
CA ASP A 120 -9.30 -21.61 -17.54
C ASP A 120 -8.90 -20.27 -18.16
N LYS A 121 -8.41 -19.37 -17.32
CA LYS A 121 -8.04 -18.00 -17.69
C LYS A 121 -6.73 -17.59 -17.00
N THR A 122 -6.03 -16.67 -17.65
CA THR A 122 -4.84 -16.01 -17.13
C THR A 122 -5.15 -14.53 -16.95
N LEU A 123 -4.68 -13.95 -15.84
CA LEU A 123 -4.90 -12.57 -15.45
C LEU A 123 -3.55 -11.92 -15.14
N LYS A 124 -3.33 -10.74 -15.73
CA LYS A 124 -2.24 -9.84 -15.41
C LYS A 124 -2.81 -8.48 -15.03
N ILE A 125 -2.23 -7.87 -14.01
CA ILE A 125 -2.69 -6.57 -13.50
C ILE A 125 -1.50 -5.63 -13.41
N SER A 126 -1.69 -4.40 -13.85
CA SER A 126 -0.80 -3.27 -13.57
C SER A 126 -1.52 -2.26 -12.70
N LEU A 127 -1.02 -2.00 -11.49
CA LEU A 127 -1.44 -0.89 -10.66
C LEU A 127 -0.89 0.40 -11.28
N LEU A 128 -1.80 1.23 -11.79
CA LEU A 128 -1.50 2.50 -12.45
C LEU A 128 -1.52 3.67 -11.49
N VAL A 129 -2.44 3.68 -10.53
CA VAL A 129 -2.59 4.76 -9.55
C VAL A 129 -2.90 4.15 -8.19
N LEU A 130 -2.21 4.63 -7.15
CA LEU A 130 -2.58 4.42 -5.76
C LEU A 130 -2.18 5.63 -4.92
N GLN A 131 -3.10 6.56 -4.75
CA GLN A 131 -2.81 7.83 -4.09
C GLN A 131 -4.06 8.39 -3.42
N ILE A 132 -3.85 9.41 -2.61
CA ILE A 132 -4.91 10.27 -2.10
C ILE A 132 -4.98 11.49 -3.00
N VAL A 133 -6.15 11.83 -3.49
CA VAL A 133 -6.40 13.05 -4.27
C VAL A 133 -6.97 14.10 -3.33
N GLN A 134 -6.29 15.22 -3.20
CA GLN A 134 -6.77 16.39 -2.47
C GLN A 134 -7.40 17.40 -3.44
N THR A 135 -8.66 17.75 -3.19
CA THR A 135 -9.39 18.75 -3.97
C THR A 135 -10.14 19.66 -3.01
N ASN A 136 -9.78 20.94 -2.94
CA ASN A 136 -10.47 21.95 -2.12
C ASN A 136 -10.68 21.53 -0.64
N GLY A 137 -9.67 20.90 -0.02
CA GLY A 137 -9.74 20.45 1.37
C GLY A 137 -10.47 19.12 1.58
N THR A 138 -11.02 18.52 0.53
CA THR A 138 -11.54 17.14 0.55
C THR A 138 -10.48 16.16 0.06
N TYR A 139 -10.54 14.93 0.57
CA TYR A 139 -9.59 13.87 0.24
C TYR A 139 -10.32 12.67 -0.33
N LYS A 140 -9.73 12.02 -1.33
CA LYS A 140 -10.26 10.77 -1.90
C LYS A 140 -9.15 9.73 -2.05
N ALA A 141 -9.36 8.52 -1.57
CA ALA A 141 -8.49 7.39 -1.87
C ALA A 141 -8.79 6.90 -3.29
N GLN A 142 -7.79 6.98 -4.17
CA GLN A 142 -7.89 6.60 -5.58
C GLN A 142 -7.05 5.38 -5.86
N ILE A 143 -7.64 4.42 -6.56
CA ILE A 143 -6.94 3.27 -7.13
C ILE A 143 -7.33 3.11 -8.60
N GLN A 144 -6.34 2.91 -9.46
CA GLN A 144 -6.57 2.61 -10.88
C GLN A 144 -5.69 1.43 -11.28
N ILE A 145 -6.29 0.46 -11.95
CA ILE A 145 -5.57 -0.70 -12.49
C ILE A 145 -5.82 -0.82 -13.98
N PHE A 146 -4.84 -1.36 -14.69
CA PHE A 146 -5.00 -1.96 -16.00
C PHE A 146 -5.00 -3.48 -15.85
N TYR A 147 -5.90 -4.17 -16.54
CA TYR A 147 -5.98 -5.63 -16.51
C TYR A 147 -5.87 -6.20 -17.93
N GLU A 148 -5.31 -7.40 -18.00
CA GLU A 148 -5.27 -8.24 -19.20
C GLU A 148 -5.77 -9.64 -18.83
N ILE A 149 -6.81 -10.10 -19.50
CA ILE A 149 -7.39 -11.43 -19.33
C ILE A 149 -7.15 -12.22 -20.61
N PHE A 150 -6.51 -13.37 -20.49
CA PHE A 150 -6.32 -14.31 -21.59
C PHE A 150 -7.07 -15.61 -21.31
N SER A 151 -7.94 -16.01 -22.23
CA SER A 151 -8.67 -17.27 -22.15
C SER A 151 -7.86 -18.39 -22.80
N LEU A 152 -7.56 -19.43 -22.02
CA LEU A 152 -6.75 -20.56 -22.50
C LEU A 152 -7.56 -21.54 -23.37
N LYS A 153 -8.89 -21.41 -23.38
CA LYS A 153 -9.78 -22.28 -24.18
C LYS A 153 -9.91 -21.84 -25.63
N ASN A 154 -9.90 -20.54 -25.88
CA ASN A 154 -10.17 -19.96 -27.21
C ASN A 154 -9.13 -18.91 -27.65
N HIS A 155 -8.04 -18.77 -26.90
CA HIS A 155 -6.93 -17.84 -27.16
C HIS A 155 -7.35 -16.37 -27.33
N GLN A 156 -8.52 -15.98 -26.81
CA GLN A 156 -8.98 -14.60 -26.84
C GLN A 156 -8.41 -13.80 -25.67
N SER A 157 -8.04 -12.55 -25.95
CA SER A 157 -7.60 -11.57 -24.96
C SER A 157 -8.61 -10.45 -24.78
N LYS A 158 -8.80 -10.00 -23.54
CA LYS A 158 -9.57 -8.80 -23.20
C LYS A 158 -8.78 -7.98 -22.20
N SER A 159 -8.65 -6.68 -22.44
CA SER A 159 -7.99 -5.76 -21.53
C SER A 159 -8.86 -4.55 -21.24
N GLY A 160 -8.39 -3.69 -20.33
CA GLY A 160 -9.06 -2.44 -20.00
C GLY A 160 -8.52 -1.84 -18.70
N THR A 161 -9.04 -0.67 -18.35
CA THR A 161 -8.76 -0.01 -17.07
C THR A 161 -9.98 -0.08 -16.15
N LEU A 162 -9.72 -0.11 -14.85
CA LEU A 162 -10.72 0.00 -13.80
C LEU A 162 -10.22 1.01 -12.79
N GLU A 163 -11.12 1.84 -12.28
CA GLU A 163 -10.82 2.89 -11.32
C GLU A 163 -11.88 2.91 -10.22
N SER A 164 -11.45 3.22 -9.01
CA SER A 164 -12.34 3.60 -7.91
C SER A 164 -11.73 4.79 -7.15
N SER A 165 -12.61 5.68 -6.69
CA SER A 165 -12.26 6.86 -5.91
C SER A 165 -13.24 7.02 -4.76
N ILE A 166 -12.75 6.82 -3.53
CA ILE A 166 -13.57 6.80 -2.31
C ILE A 166 -13.23 8.01 -1.45
N SER A 167 -14.25 8.80 -1.07
CA SER A 167 -14.06 9.94 -0.17
C SER A 167 -13.52 9.51 1.20
N LEU A 168 -12.57 10.30 1.70
CA LEU A 168 -11.99 10.16 3.04
C LEU A 168 -12.48 11.31 3.91
N GLU A 169 -12.85 11.01 5.15
CA GLU A 169 -13.29 12.01 6.13
C GLU A 169 -12.11 12.85 6.63
N SER A 170 -10.95 12.22 6.84
CA SER A 170 -9.71 12.88 7.28
C SER A 170 -8.47 12.08 6.88
N LEU A 171 -7.31 12.77 6.83
CA LEU A 171 -5.99 12.15 6.71
C LEU A 171 -5.43 11.67 8.05
N THR A 172 -5.97 12.11 9.19
CA THR A 172 -5.46 11.77 10.53
C THR A 172 -5.89 10.38 10.98
N ASP A 173 -7.02 9.89 10.50
CA ASP A 173 -7.71 8.77 11.12
C ASP A 173 -7.31 7.40 10.52
N SER A 174 -7.67 6.34 11.24
CA SER A 174 -7.64 4.94 10.75
C SER A 174 -8.52 4.72 9.50
N SER A 175 -9.40 5.68 9.20
CA SER A 175 -10.28 5.67 8.03
C SER A 175 -9.55 5.78 6.69
N LEU A 176 -8.30 6.28 6.68
CA LEU A 176 -7.47 6.37 5.47
C LEU A 176 -7.33 5.00 4.79
N ALA A 177 -6.87 3.99 5.54
CA ALA A 177 -6.69 2.65 5.00
C ALA A 177 -8.03 2.02 4.60
N LEU A 178 -9.11 2.28 5.35
CA LEU A 178 -10.45 1.80 5.02
C LEU A 178 -10.94 2.34 3.67
N GLY A 179 -10.63 3.58 3.33
CA GLY A 179 -10.93 4.15 2.02
C GLY A 179 -10.25 3.38 0.88
N PHE A 180 -8.96 3.06 1.04
CA PHE A 180 -8.24 2.24 0.05
C PHE A 180 -8.72 0.79 0.00
N VAL A 181 -9.06 0.19 1.15
CA VAL A 181 -9.67 -1.15 1.21
C VAL A 181 -10.96 -1.14 0.38
N LYS A 182 -11.87 -0.19 0.61
CA LYS A 182 -13.11 -0.04 -0.16
C LYS A 182 -12.87 0.18 -1.65
N ALA A 183 -11.90 1.04 -1.99
CA ALA A 183 -11.56 1.33 -3.39
C ALA A 183 -11.04 0.07 -4.11
N SER A 184 -10.14 -0.68 -3.45
CA SER A 184 -9.60 -1.94 -3.97
C SER A 184 -10.67 -3.02 -4.10
N ASP A 185 -11.61 -3.06 -3.16
CA ASP A 185 -12.76 -3.95 -3.15
C ASP A 185 -13.65 -3.73 -4.37
N GLU A 186 -13.98 -2.48 -4.65
CA GLU A 186 -14.79 -2.10 -5.80
C GLU A 186 -14.11 -2.50 -7.11
N VAL A 187 -12.82 -2.16 -7.27
CA VAL A 187 -12.05 -2.50 -8.48
C VAL A 187 -11.95 -4.01 -8.69
N PHE A 188 -11.65 -4.79 -7.65
CA PHE A 188 -11.56 -6.24 -7.79
C PHE A 188 -12.91 -6.90 -7.99
N THR A 189 -13.97 -6.40 -7.36
CA THR A 189 -15.34 -6.87 -7.63
C THR A 189 -15.72 -6.64 -9.09
N GLN A 190 -15.39 -5.48 -9.66
CA GLN A 190 -15.60 -5.19 -11.07
C GLN A 190 -14.74 -6.06 -11.99
N LEU A 191 -13.48 -6.33 -11.62
CA LEU A 191 -12.57 -7.18 -12.38
C LEU A 191 -13.05 -8.62 -12.44
N LEU A 192 -13.42 -9.20 -11.30
CA LEU A 192 -13.87 -10.60 -11.22
C LEU A 192 -15.17 -10.83 -12.02
N LYS A 193 -16.05 -9.83 -12.12
CA LYS A 193 -17.24 -9.88 -13.00
C LYS A 193 -16.90 -9.96 -14.50
N LYS A 194 -15.67 -9.62 -14.89
CA LYS A 194 -15.20 -9.70 -16.29
C LYS A 194 -14.50 -11.04 -16.60
N LEU A 195 -14.29 -11.90 -15.60
CA LEU A 195 -13.72 -13.25 -15.72
C LEU A 195 -14.81 -14.32 -15.93
#